data_AF-A0A1F7WQ09-F1
#
_entry.id   AF-A0A1F7WQ09-F1
#
_cell.length_a   1.000
_cell.length_b   1.000
_cell.length_c   1.000
_cell.angle_alpha   90.00
_cell.angle_beta   90.00
_cell.angle_gamma   90.00
#
_symmetry.space_group_name_H-M   'P 1'
#
loop_
_entity.id
_entity.type
_entity.pdbx_description
1 polymer ?
#
loop_
_entity_poly.entity_id
_entity_poly.type
_entity_poly.pdbx_seq_one_letter_code
_entity_poly.pdbx_strand_id
1 'polypeptide(L)'
;MMLVDDSQEKGELARQTPEQILKEAVLDTRRLDEDSQKALMLKDGEGFKSKLQQRALVVVGLPEKISQATSLTGLGIPDDEMATLNSLKDIAQETLEQGSAYKLGLILADTLGGTDKPNLLEQLVNRLYPQKRK
;
A
#
# COMPACT_ATOMS: atom_id res chain seq x y z
N MET A 1 -5.46 26.16 18.38
CA MET A 1 -4.30 25.99 17.48
C MET A 1 -3.56 24.75 17.95
N MET A 2 -3.98 23.57 17.49
CA MET A 2 -3.32 22.31 17.84
C MET A 2 -2.25 22.05 16.76
N LEU A 3 -0.99 22.25 17.14
CA LEU A 3 0.19 21.78 16.41
C LEU A 3 0.69 20.57 17.20
N VAL A 4 0.08 19.42 16.96
CA VAL A 4 0.55 18.12 17.47
C VAL A 4 0.60 17.18 16.28
N ASP A 5 1.71 16.44 16.22
CA ASP A 5 1.95 15.20 15.46
C ASP A 5 2.71 15.17 14.13
N ASP A 6 3.13 16.28 13.53
CA ASP A 6 3.94 16.18 12.29
C ASP A 6 5.40 15.71 12.54
N SER A 7 5.91 15.89 13.77
CA SER A 7 7.30 15.58 14.14
C SER A 7 7.51 14.15 14.65
N GLN A 8 6.46 13.48 15.14
CA GLN A 8 6.54 12.08 15.59
C GLN A 8 6.47 11.10 14.43
N GLU A 9 5.56 11.32 13.47
CA GLU A 9 5.49 10.52 12.23
C GLU A 9 6.82 10.53 11.47
N LYS A 10 7.48 11.70 11.38
CA LYS A 10 8.81 11.83 10.76
C LYS A 10 9.91 11.11 11.54
N GLY A 11 9.78 11.00 12.87
CA GLY A 11 10.74 10.29 13.73
C GLY A 11 10.58 8.77 13.72
N GLU A 12 9.36 8.26 13.53
CA GLU A 12 9.09 6.82 13.39
C GLU A 12 9.43 6.29 11.99
N LEU A 13 9.13 7.06 10.93
CA LEU A 13 9.62 6.77 9.58
C LEU A 13 11.16 6.80 9.50
N ALA A 14 11.83 7.57 10.37
CA ALA A 14 13.29 7.72 10.38
C ALA A 14 14.07 6.46 10.77
N ARG A 15 13.41 5.33 11.09
CA ARG A 15 14.09 4.06 11.41
C ARG A 15 13.45 2.82 10.77
N GLN A 16 12.63 3.00 9.74
CA GLN A 16 12.09 1.87 8.99
C GLN A 16 12.96 1.54 7.78
N THR A 17 13.31 0.26 7.63
CA THR A 17 13.93 -0.27 6.41
C THR A 17 12.89 -0.37 5.29
N PRO A 18 13.30 -0.38 4.01
CA PRO A 18 12.38 -0.64 2.91
C PRO A 18 11.57 -1.94 3.07
N GLU A 19 12.19 -2.97 3.65
CA GLU A 19 11.51 -4.22 4.00
C GLU A 19 10.32 -4.00 4.95
N GLN A 20 10.53 -3.24 6.02
CA GLN A 20 9.48 -2.96 7.00
C GLN A 20 8.33 -2.17 6.38
N ILE A 21 8.64 -1.16 5.58
CA ILE A 21 7.64 -0.34 4.87
C ILE A 21 6.80 -1.21 3.92
N LEU A 22 7.46 -2.08 3.15
CA LEU A 22 6.77 -2.98 2.21
C LEU A 22 5.87 -3.98 2.94
N LYS A 23 6.34 -4.56 4.05
CA LYS A 23 5.54 -5.47 4.87
C LYS A 23 4.35 -4.77 5.53
N GLU A 24 4.57 -3.56 6.05
CA GLU A 24 3.51 -2.75 6.65
C GLU A 24 2.44 -2.41 5.61
N ALA A 25 2.84 -1.98 4.41
CA ALA A 25 1.89 -1.69 3.34
C ALA A 25 1.09 -2.93 2.90
N VAL A 26 1.68 -4.13 2.91
CA VAL A 26 0.92 -5.38 2.69
C VAL A 26 -0.14 -5.58 3.78
N LEU A 27 0.21 -5.37 5.05
CA LEU A 27 -0.73 -5.53 6.16
C LEU A 27 -1.86 -4.50 6.09
N ASP A 28 -1.52 -3.24 5.82
CA ASP A 28 -2.48 -2.16 5.70
C ASP A 28 -3.43 -2.39 4.52
N THR A 29 -2.90 -2.77 3.35
CA THR A 29 -3.73 -3.04 2.17
C THR A 29 -4.66 -4.23 2.39
N ARG A 30 -4.22 -5.29 3.07
CA ARG A 30 -5.09 -6.42 3.47
C ARG A 30 -6.19 -5.99 4.45
N ARG A 31 -5.82 -5.25 5.50
CA ARG A 31 -6.79 -4.78 6.50
C ARG A 31 -7.85 -3.89 5.86
N LEU A 32 -7.44 -2.97 4.98
CA LEU A 32 -8.35 -2.08 4.26
C LEU A 32 -9.24 -2.83 3.27
N ASP A 33 -8.74 -3.91 2.66
CA ASP A 33 -9.55 -4.81 1.85
C ASP A 33 -10.64 -5.49 2.68
N GLU A 34 -10.28 -6.11 3.81
CA GLU A 34 -11.24 -6.73 4.74
C GLU A 34 -12.29 -5.72 5.23
N ASP A 35 -11.86 -4.51 5.60
CA ASP A 35 -12.76 -3.45 6.07
C ASP A 35 -13.69 -2.95 4.94
N SER A 36 -13.20 -2.92 3.69
CA SER A 36 -14.04 -2.60 2.53
C SER A 36 -15.11 -3.68 2.31
N GLN A 37 -14.75 -4.96 2.42
CA GLN A 37 -15.70 -6.06 2.29
C GLN A 37 -16.76 -6.02 3.40
N LYS A 38 -16.37 -5.72 4.65
CA LYS A 38 -17.31 -5.52 5.75
C LYS A 38 -18.27 -4.35 5.47
N ALA A 39 -17.76 -3.22 4.99
CA ALA A 39 -18.61 -2.08 4.63
C ALA A 39 -19.62 -2.45 3.52
N LEU A 40 -19.18 -3.22 2.51
CA LEU A 40 -20.05 -3.73 1.46
C LEU A 40 -21.14 -4.67 2.02
N MET A 41 -20.80 -5.58 2.94
CA MET A 41 -21.76 -6.46 3.62
C MET A 41 -22.79 -5.68 4.44
N LEU A 42 -22.38 -4.56 5.04
CA LEU A 42 -23.24 -3.64 5.78
C LEU A 42 -24.03 -2.67 4.89
N LYS A 43 -23.87 -2.76 3.56
CA LYS A 43 -24.44 -1.84 2.55
C LYS A 43 -24.02 -0.38 2.76
N ASP A 44 -22.87 -0.17 3.40
CA ASP A 44 -22.25 1.13 3.59
C ASP A 44 -21.37 1.47 2.37
N GLY A 45 -21.99 2.10 1.37
CA GLY A 45 -21.32 2.48 0.12
C GLY A 45 -20.25 3.57 0.32
N GLU A 46 -20.44 4.49 1.27
CA GLU A 46 -19.46 5.53 1.57
C GLU A 46 -18.25 4.96 2.31
N GLY A 47 -18.48 4.08 3.30
CA GLY A 47 -17.42 3.34 3.97
C GLY A 47 -16.63 2.46 3.00
N PHE A 48 -17.31 1.75 2.10
CA PHE A 48 -16.65 0.95 1.06
C PHE A 48 -15.74 1.81 0.19
N LYS A 49 -16.25 2.93 -0.34
CA LYS A 49 -15.46 3.86 -1.15
C LYS A 49 -14.28 4.43 -0.37
N SER A 50 -14.49 4.85 0.88
CA SER A 50 -13.46 5.42 1.73
C SER A 50 -12.31 4.42 1.97
N LYS A 51 -12.63 3.15 2.24
CA LYS A 51 -11.60 2.10 2.45
C LYS A 51 -10.81 1.79 1.19
N LEU A 52 -11.46 1.78 0.02
CA LEU A 52 -10.76 1.64 -1.25
C LEU A 52 -9.83 2.83 -1.54
N GLN A 53 -10.26 4.05 -1.23
CA GLN A 53 -9.41 5.24 -1.36
C GLN A 53 -8.21 5.18 -0.42
N GLN A 54 -8.41 4.81 0.85
CA GLN A 54 -7.32 4.61 1.81
C GLN A 54 -6.31 3.57 1.29
N ARG A 55 -6.79 2.46 0.71
CA ARG A 55 -5.92 1.41 0.16
C ARG A 55 -5.09 1.93 -1.02
N ALA A 56 -5.69 2.68 -1.94
CA ALA A 56 -4.96 3.29 -3.05
C ALA A 56 -3.92 4.32 -2.56
N LEU A 57 -4.25 5.13 -1.55
CA LEU A 57 -3.32 6.11 -0.98
C LEU A 57 -2.09 5.46 -0.35
N VAL A 58 -2.23 4.31 0.31
CA VAL A 58 -1.07 3.52 0.82
C VAL A 58 -0.11 3.20 -0.32
N VAL A 59 -0.62 2.74 -1.46
CA VAL A 59 0.20 2.36 -2.61
C VAL A 59 0.80 3.57 -3.33
N VAL A 60 0.06 4.67 -3.46
CA VAL A 60 0.59 5.90 -4.06
C VAL A 60 1.80 6.44 -3.28
N GLY A 61 1.77 6.35 -1.94
CA GLY A 61 2.86 6.81 -1.09
C GLY A 61 4.06 5.87 -0.98
N LEU A 62 3.94 4.62 -1.44
CA LEU A 62 4.98 3.60 -1.26
C LEU A 62 6.33 3.98 -1.91
N PRO A 63 6.39 4.37 -3.19
CA PRO A 63 7.66 4.71 -3.85
C PRO A 63 8.49 5.76 -3.09
N GLU A 64 7.82 6.79 -2.59
CA GLU A 64 8.47 7.88 -1.86
C GLU A 64 8.99 7.41 -0.50
N LYS A 65 8.16 6.68 0.26
CA LYS A 65 8.57 6.09 1.54
C LYS A 65 9.78 5.17 1.40
N ILE A 66 9.82 4.36 0.34
CA ILE A 66 10.95 3.46 0.03
C ILE A 66 12.20 4.25 -0.36
N SER A 67 12.07 5.29 -1.19
CA SER A 67 13.19 6.15 -1.57
C SER A 67 13.79 6.87 -0.36
N GLN A 68 12.94 7.35 0.54
CA GLN A 68 13.35 7.97 1.79
C GLN A 68 14.08 6.98 2.71
N ALA A 69 13.50 5.78 2.92
CA ALA A 69 14.12 4.74 3.74
C ALA A 69 15.45 4.25 3.16
N THR A 70 15.55 4.14 1.83
CA THR A 70 16.80 3.80 1.13
C THR A 70 17.87 4.86 1.41
N SER A 71 17.50 6.14 1.32
CA SER A 71 18.42 7.26 1.58
C SER A 71 18.90 7.31 3.04
N LEU A 72 18.04 6.91 3.98
CA LEU A 72 18.36 6.92 5.42
C LEU A 72 19.13 5.68 5.89
N THR A 73 18.84 4.51 5.34
CA THR A 73 19.41 3.22 5.80
C THR A 73 20.55 2.72 4.92
N GLY A 74 20.68 3.24 3.69
CA GLY A 74 21.60 2.71 2.68
C GLY A 74 21.20 1.35 2.10
N LEU A 75 20.05 0.81 2.51
CA LEU A 75 19.52 -0.46 1.99
C LEU A 75 18.61 -0.14 0.82
N GLY A 76 19.08 -0.35 -0.41
CA GLY A 76 18.27 -0.20 -1.61
C GLY A 76 17.40 -1.42 -1.90
N ILE A 77 16.37 -1.21 -2.72
CA ILE A 77 15.72 -2.29 -3.45
C ILE A 77 16.21 -2.24 -4.91
N PRO A 78 16.22 -3.38 -5.63
CA PRO A 78 16.50 -3.44 -7.06
C PRO A 78 15.65 -2.46 -7.89
N ASP A 79 16.24 -1.89 -8.94
CA ASP A 79 15.60 -0.88 -9.80
C ASP A 79 14.33 -1.40 -10.50
N ASP A 80 14.30 -2.69 -10.86
CA ASP A 80 13.15 -3.37 -11.46
C ASP A 80 11.97 -3.50 -10.48
N GLU A 81 12.26 -3.73 -9.20
CA GLU A 81 11.24 -3.76 -8.16
C GLU A 81 10.76 -2.34 -7.81
N MET A 82 11.65 -1.35 -7.86
CA MET A 82 11.27 0.06 -7.76
C MET A 82 10.39 0.52 -8.94
N ALA A 83 10.68 0.07 -10.16
CA ALA A 83 9.84 0.31 -11.33
C ALA A 83 8.45 -0.33 -11.18
N THR A 84 8.38 -1.52 -10.57
CA THR A 84 7.12 -2.18 -10.22
C THR A 84 6.31 -1.35 -9.22
N LEU A 85 6.94 -0.82 -8.17
CA LEU A 85 6.27 0.08 -7.22
C LEU A 85 5.75 1.36 -7.87
N ASN A 86 6.50 1.95 -8.79
CA ASN A 86 6.04 3.12 -9.55
C ASN A 86 4.83 2.78 -10.43
N SER A 87 4.84 1.62 -11.09
CA SER A 87 3.68 1.16 -11.88
C SER A 87 2.44 0.96 -11.00
N LEU A 88 2.61 0.40 -9.80
CA LEU A 88 1.52 0.25 -8.82
C LEU A 88 0.99 1.61 -8.35
N LYS A 89 1.90 2.58 -8.10
CA LYS A 89 1.52 3.96 -7.78
C LYS A 89 0.72 4.59 -8.90
N ASP A 90 1.15 4.48 -10.15
CA ASP A 90 0.48 5.10 -11.29
C ASP A 90 -0.94 4.54 -11.45
N ILE A 91 -1.11 3.22 -11.35
CA ILE A 91 -2.41 2.56 -11.35
C ILE A 91 -3.28 3.07 -10.20
N ALA A 92 -2.75 3.11 -8.97
CA ALA A 92 -3.50 3.56 -7.80
C ALA A 92 -3.91 5.03 -7.91
N GLN A 93 -3.06 5.88 -8.46
CA GLN A 93 -3.31 7.30 -8.67
C GLN A 93 -4.38 7.53 -9.74
N GLU A 94 -4.27 6.87 -10.90
CA GLU A 94 -5.31 6.92 -11.94
C GLU A 94 -6.67 6.50 -11.37
N THR A 95 -6.67 5.46 -10.54
CA THR A 95 -7.89 4.93 -9.95
C THR A 95 -8.53 5.90 -8.94
N LEU A 96 -7.71 6.63 -8.16
CA LEU A 96 -8.17 7.69 -7.28
C LEU A 96 -8.79 8.86 -8.06
N GLU A 97 -8.17 9.26 -9.18
CA GLU A 97 -8.65 10.33 -10.05
C GLU A 97 -10.00 9.99 -10.71
N GLN A 98 -10.19 8.72 -11.08
CA GLN A 98 -11.46 8.25 -11.66
C GLN A 98 -12.61 8.21 -10.63
N GLY A 99 -12.32 8.18 -9.33
CA GLY A 99 -13.27 8.43 -8.23
C GLY A 99 -14.45 7.45 -8.06
N SER A 100 -14.59 6.46 -8.94
CA SER A 100 -15.66 5.45 -8.90
C SER A 100 -15.28 4.30 -7.98
N ALA A 101 -16.08 4.05 -6.95
CA ALA A 101 -15.88 2.94 -6.01
C ALA A 101 -15.85 1.57 -6.70
N TYR A 102 -16.64 1.39 -7.76
CA TYR A 102 -16.64 0.17 -8.56
C TYR A 102 -15.31 -0.02 -9.30
N LYS A 103 -14.81 1.02 -9.97
CA LYS A 103 -13.53 0.95 -10.69
C LYS A 103 -12.35 0.81 -9.73
N LEU A 104 -12.41 1.51 -8.59
CA LEU A 104 -11.49 1.35 -7.47
C LEU A 104 -11.45 -0.09 -6.99
N GLY A 105 -12.61 -0.70 -6.72
CA GLY A 105 -12.68 -2.10 -6.32
C GLY A 105 -12.10 -3.04 -7.37
N LEU A 106 -12.44 -2.85 -8.65
CA LEU A 106 -12.03 -3.74 -9.73
C LEU A 106 -10.52 -3.71 -9.97
N ILE A 107 -9.94 -2.51 -10.08
CA ILE A 107 -8.51 -2.33 -10.34
C ILE A 107 -7.70 -2.74 -9.11
N LEU A 108 -8.11 -2.35 -7.90
CA LEU A 108 -7.38 -2.73 -6.69
C LEU A 108 -7.52 -4.23 -6.36
N ALA A 109 -8.64 -4.88 -6.69
CA ALA A 109 -8.76 -6.33 -6.51
C ALA A 109 -7.85 -7.11 -7.48
N ASP A 110 -7.73 -6.69 -8.73
CA ASP A 110 -6.89 -7.38 -9.72
C ASP A 110 -5.39 -7.13 -9.48
N THR A 111 -5.04 -5.90 -9.09
CA THR A 111 -3.66 -5.43 -8.98
C THR A 111 -3.10 -5.60 -7.55
N LEU A 112 -3.92 -5.34 -6.54
CA LEU A 112 -3.59 -5.42 -5.11
C LEU A 112 -4.31 -6.56 -4.40
N GLY A 113 -4.99 -7.46 -5.12
CA GLY A 113 -5.39 -8.77 -4.63
C GLY A 113 -6.87 -8.95 -4.33
N GLY A 114 -7.34 -10.16 -4.70
CA GLY A 114 -8.51 -10.86 -4.22
C GLY A 114 -8.13 -12.21 -3.57
N THR A 115 -9.14 -12.90 -3.02
CA THR A 115 -9.08 -13.76 -1.81
C THR A 115 -8.22 -15.04 -1.81
N ASP A 116 -7.40 -15.36 -2.81
CA ASP A 116 -6.65 -16.64 -2.80
C ASP A 116 -5.24 -16.61 -3.43
N LYS A 117 -4.80 -15.50 -4.02
CA LYS A 117 -3.46 -15.38 -4.62
C LYS A 117 -2.73 -14.17 -4.06
N PRO A 118 -1.40 -14.26 -3.83
CA PRO A 118 -0.63 -13.11 -3.43
C PRO A 118 -0.73 -12.04 -4.52
N ASN A 119 -1.10 -10.83 -4.13
CA ASN A 119 -1.20 -9.67 -4.99
C ASN A 119 0.17 -9.17 -5.47
N LEU A 120 0.21 -8.19 -6.37
CA LEU A 120 1.49 -7.72 -6.92
C LEU A 120 2.43 -7.14 -5.85
N LEU A 121 1.89 -6.42 -4.85
CA LEU A 121 2.67 -5.91 -3.72
C LEU A 121 3.24 -7.07 -2.87
N GLU A 122 2.44 -8.08 -2.57
CA GLU A 122 2.84 -9.27 -1.82
C GLU A 122 3.84 -10.14 -2.58
N GLN A 123 3.66 -10.27 -3.90
CA GLN A 123 4.61 -10.95 -4.78
C GLN A 123 5.95 -10.23 -4.78
N LEU A 124 5.94 -8.89 -4.82
CA LEU A 124 7.15 -8.07 -4.73
C LEU A 124 7.82 -8.26 -3.36
N VAL A 125 7.07 -8.21 -2.26
CA VAL A 125 7.63 -8.47 -0.91
C VAL A 125 8.22 -9.86 -0.80
N ASN A 126 7.54 -10.88 -1.32
CA ASN A 126 8.02 -12.27 -1.29
C ASN A 126 9.26 -12.50 -2.18
N ARG A 127 9.39 -11.76 -3.29
CA ARG A 127 10.57 -11.79 -4.16
C ARG A 127 11.79 -11.14 -3.49
N LEU A 128 11.59 -9.96 -2.89
CA LEU A 128 12.65 -9.21 -2.21
C LEU A 128 13.07 -9.85 -0.88
N TYR A 129 12.10 -10.36 -0.12
CA TYR A 129 12.27 -10.82 1.25
C TYR A 129 11.55 -12.17 1.45
N PRO A 130 12.04 -13.25 0.80
CA PRO A 130 11.40 -14.56 0.92
C PRO A 130 11.37 -15.00 2.39
N GLN A 131 10.17 -15.32 2.89
CA GLN A 131 10.08 -15.90 4.22
C GLN A 131 10.80 -17.25 4.21
N LYS A 132 11.86 -17.38 5.00
CA LYS A 132 12.51 -18.67 5.23
C LYS A 132 11.44 -19.64 5.74
N ARG A 133 11.07 -20.63 4.93
CA ARG A 133 10.25 -21.76 5.37
C ARG A 133 11.00 -22.41 6.54
N LYS A 134 10.46 -22.29 7.74
CA LYS A 134 10.88 -23.08 8.90
C LYS A 134 10.47 -24.53 8.70
#